data_AF-A0A7S0W2V9-F1
#
_entry.id   AF-A0A7S0W2V9-F1
#
_cell.length_a   1.000
_cell.length_b   1.000
_cell.length_c   1.000
_cell.angle_alpha   90.00
_cell.angle_beta   90.00
_cell.angle_gamma   90.00
#
_symmetry.space_group_name_H-M   'P 1'
#
loop_
_entity.id
_entity.type
_entity.pdbx_description
1 polymer ?
#
loop_
_entity_poly.entity_id
_entity_poly.type
_entity_poly.pdbx_seq_one_letter_code
_entity_poly.pdbx_strand_id
1 'polypeptide(L)'
;MRDAIDCAERGLRFEWLTGVDINGEIISPIYWSLKDGNTQMVRFILSDLLKIRADREMYYYGREVLFQVHPDIVQKLCQECPEVLLDTLFAGLMWHSK
;
A
#
# COMPACT_ATOMS: atom_id res chain seq x y z
N MET A 1 -2.02 -4.81 14.79
CA MET A 1 -2.07 -4.10 13.49
C MET A 1 -2.55 -5.02 12.37
N ARG A 2 -1.93 -6.18 12.16
CA ARG A 2 -2.38 -7.17 11.16
C ARG A 2 -3.84 -7.61 11.39
N ASP A 3 -4.19 -7.95 12.62
CA ASP A 3 -5.58 -8.32 13.00
C ASP A 3 -6.60 -7.19 12.78
N ALA A 4 -6.16 -5.93 12.91
CA ALA A 4 -7.03 -4.76 12.69
C ALA A 4 -7.31 -4.53 11.20
N ILE A 5 -6.33 -4.82 10.33
CA ILE A 5 -6.48 -4.75 8.86
C ILE A 5 -7.36 -5.90 8.36
N ASP A 6 -7.25 -7.09 8.96
CA ASP A 6 -8.08 -8.24 8.59
C ASP A 6 -9.55 -8.08 8.98
N CYS A 7 -9.86 -7.31 10.02
CA CYS A 7 -11.23 -6.99 10.43
C CYS A 7 -11.93 -5.95 9.54
N ALA A 8 -11.19 -5.17 8.74
CA ALA A 8 -11.77 -4.16 7.87
C ALA A 8 -12.34 -4.76 6.57
N GLU A 9 -13.45 -4.23 6.07
CA GLU A 9 -13.98 -4.60 4.76
C GLU A 9 -12.97 -4.27 3.66
N ARG A 10 -12.77 -5.15 2.68
CA ARG A 10 -11.72 -4.99 1.65
C ARG A 10 -11.76 -3.64 0.92
N GLY A 11 -12.94 -3.08 0.69
CA GLY A 11 -13.11 -1.76 0.06
C GLY A 11 -12.69 -0.58 0.96
N LEU A 12 -12.79 -0.75 2.29
CA LEU A 12 -12.45 0.27 3.30
C LEU A 12 -11.03 0.10 3.86
N ARG A 13 -10.41 -1.08 3.70
CA ARG A 13 -9.00 -1.33 4.06
C ARG A 13 -8.07 -0.30 3.43
N PHE A 14 -8.39 0.13 2.21
CA PHE A 14 -7.63 1.15 1.51
C PHE A 14 -7.49 2.43 2.36
N GLU A 15 -8.60 2.97 2.88
CA GLU A 15 -8.61 4.20 3.68
C GLU A 15 -7.76 4.06 4.94
N TRP A 16 -7.81 2.89 5.58
CA TRP A 16 -7.06 2.61 6.81
C TRP A 16 -5.57 2.38 6.56
N LEU A 17 -5.18 2.01 5.33
CA LEU A 17 -3.81 1.68 4.97
C LEU A 17 -3.03 2.86 4.40
N THR A 18 -3.71 3.86 3.84
CA THR A 18 -3.07 5.03 3.22
C THR A 18 -3.04 6.28 4.11
N GLY A 19 -3.81 6.32 5.19
CA GLY A 19 -3.71 7.39 6.17
C GLY A 19 -4.79 7.29 7.23
N VAL A 20 -4.40 7.03 8.48
CA VAL A 20 -5.29 7.10 9.63
C VAL A 20 -5.01 8.41 10.35
N ASP A 21 -6.03 9.26 10.51
CA ASP A 21 -5.95 10.40 11.41
C ASP A 21 -6.01 9.89 12.85
N ILE A 22 -4.91 10.05 13.57
CA ILE A 22 -4.85 9.82 15.01
C ILE A 22 -4.54 11.16 15.66
N ASN A 23 -5.57 11.79 16.25
CA ASN A 23 -5.45 13.04 17.00
C ASN A 23 -4.83 14.21 16.20
N GLY A 24 -5.13 14.33 14.91
CA GLY A 24 -4.66 15.41 14.05
C GLY A 24 -3.33 15.11 13.32
N GLU A 25 -2.73 13.93 13.54
CA GLU A 25 -1.61 13.44 12.76
C GLU A 25 -2.07 12.37 11.77
N ILE A 26 -1.81 12.59 10.48
CA ILE A 26 -2.03 11.58 9.44
C ILE A 26 -0.87 10.60 9.51
N ILE A 27 -1.13 9.44 10.11
CA ILE A 27 -0.16 8.34 10.12
C ILE A 27 -0.44 7.48 8.91
N SER A 28 0.53 7.37 8.01
CA SER A 28 0.52 6.38 6.93
C SER A 28 1.22 5.10 7.43
N PRO A 29 0.47 4.00 7.64
CA PRO A 29 1.03 2.70 8.06
C PRO A 29 2.20 2.23 7.22
N ILE A 30 2.18 2.46 5.91
CA ILE A 30 3.24 2.05 5.00
C ILE A 30 4.52 2.86 5.21
N TYR A 31 4.42 4.18 5.44
CA TYR A 31 5.58 5.03 5.72
C TYR A 31 6.15 4.82 7.11
N TRP A 32 5.29 4.56 8.10
CA TRP A 32 5.79 4.20 9.42
C TRP A 32 6.52 2.86 9.40
N SER A 33 5.98 1.86 8.70
CA SER A 33 6.63 0.56 8.53
C SER A 33 7.95 0.65 7.76
N LEU A 34 8.07 1.56 6.78
CA LEU A 34 9.32 1.84 6.10
C LEU A 34 10.36 2.44 7.04
N LYS A 35 9.97 3.45 7.83
CA LYS A 35 10.85 4.12 8.79
C LYS A 35 11.36 3.18 9.88
N ASP A 36 10.52 2.26 10.34
CA ASP A 36 10.90 1.26 11.34
C ASP A 36 11.68 0.06 10.74
N GLY A 37 11.91 0.04 9.42
CA GLY A 37 12.57 -1.07 8.74
C GLY A 37 11.78 -2.37 8.76
N ASN A 38 10.46 -2.31 8.98
CA ASN A 38 9.58 -3.47 9.05
C ASN A 38 9.14 -3.92 7.65
N THR A 39 10.09 -4.50 6.92
CA THR A 39 9.94 -4.98 5.55
C THR A 39 8.75 -5.94 5.37
N GLN A 40 8.46 -6.79 6.35
CA GLN A 40 7.31 -7.71 6.28
C GLN A 40 5.97 -6.98 6.29
N MET A 41 5.84 -5.92 7.11
CA MET A 41 4.62 -5.13 7.15
C MET A 41 4.43 -4.35 5.85
N VAL A 42 5.51 -3.75 5.32
CA VAL A 42 5.47 -3.05 4.02
C VAL A 42 5.00 -4.00 2.91
N ARG A 43 5.55 -5.22 2.84
CA ARG A 43 5.11 -6.23 1.86
C ARG A 43 3.66 -6.61 2.03
N PHE A 44 3.20 -6.81 3.26
CA PHE A 44 1.81 -7.16 3.55
C PHE A 44 0.85 -6.07 3.07
N ILE A 45 1.13 -4.81 3.41
CA ILE A 45 0.32 -3.66 3.03
C ILE A 45 0.31 -3.49 1.50
N LEU A 46 1.47 -3.50 0.85
CA LEU A 46 1.56 -3.39 -0.61
C LEU A 46 0.85 -4.53 -1.32
N SER A 47 1.02 -5.76 -0.84
CA SER A 47 0.34 -6.93 -1.42
C SER A 47 -1.18 -6.81 -1.31
N ASP A 48 -1.69 -6.32 -0.18
CA ASP A 48 -3.13 -6.15 0.02
C ASP A 48 -3.68 -5.05 -0.91
N LEU A 49 -3.03 -3.88 -0.93
CA LEU A 49 -3.41 -2.75 -1.79
C LEU A 49 -3.39 -3.09 -3.28
N LEU A 50 -2.36 -3.83 -3.73
CA LEU A 50 -2.20 -4.21 -5.14
C LEU A 50 -3.03 -5.45 -5.53
N LYS A 51 -3.51 -6.24 -4.56
CA LYS A 51 -4.45 -7.35 -4.80
C LYS A 51 -5.87 -6.86 -5.03
N ILE A 52 -6.21 -5.65 -4.59
CA ILE A 52 -7.50 -5.02 -4.91
C ILE A 52 -7.53 -4.73 -6.41
N ARG A 53 -8.16 -5.64 -7.16
CA ARG A 53 -8.40 -5.54 -8.61
C ARG A 53 -9.87 -5.19 -8.81
N ALA A 54 -10.13 -4.20 -9.67
CA ALA A 54 -11.47 -3.80 -10.06
C ALA A 54 -12.29 -5.02 -10.51
N ASP A 55 -13.46 -5.22 -9.91
CA ASP A 55 -14.46 -6.14 -10.45
C ASP A 55 -15.31 -5.42 -11.52
N ARG A 56 -16.30 -6.13 -12.07
CA ARG A 56 -17.20 -5.61 -13.12
C ARG A 56 -18.09 -4.44 -12.66
N GLU A 57 -18.20 -4.18 -11.37
CA GLU A 57 -19.03 -3.14 -10.76
C GLU A 57 -18.24 -1.84 -10.46
N MET A 58 -17.03 -1.71 -11.02
CA MET A 58 -16.33 -0.42 -11.20
C MET A 58 -16.02 0.37 -9.93
N TYR A 59 -15.65 -0.30 -8.84
CA TYR A 59 -15.04 0.42 -7.72
C TYR A 59 -13.78 -0.26 -7.18
N TYR A 60 -12.72 0.55 -7.15
CA TYR A 60 -11.45 0.47 -6.43
C TYR A 60 -10.19 0.04 -7.19
N TYR A 61 -9.40 1.08 -7.49
CA TYR A 61 -8.06 1.05 -8.07
C TYR A 61 -7.01 1.21 -6.96
N GLY A 62 -6.82 0.21 -6.10
CA GLY A 62 -5.86 0.30 -4.97
C GLY A 62 -4.45 0.75 -5.39
N ARG A 63 -4.04 0.42 -6.61
CA ARG A 63 -2.85 0.98 -7.28
C ARG A 63 -2.93 2.50 -7.48
N GLU A 64 -3.99 2.98 -8.12
CA GLU A 64 -4.13 4.41 -8.45
C GLU A 64 -4.13 5.23 -7.18
N VAL A 65 -4.89 4.81 -6.17
CA VAL A 65 -4.98 5.56 -4.94
C VAL A 65 -3.69 5.45 -4.10
N LEU A 66 -2.95 4.34 -4.18
CA LEU A 66 -1.58 4.26 -3.64
C LEU A 66 -0.67 5.35 -4.23
N PHE A 67 -0.68 5.53 -5.56
CA PHE A 67 0.15 6.57 -6.19
C PHE A 67 -0.38 7.99 -6.03
N GLN A 68 -1.70 8.16 -5.83
CA GLN A 68 -2.28 9.48 -5.51
C GLN A 68 -1.92 9.91 -4.08
N VAL A 69 -2.03 9.01 -3.10
CA VAL A 69 -1.75 9.33 -1.69
C VAL A 69 -0.25 9.31 -1.39
N HIS A 70 0.51 8.44 -2.07
CA HIS A 70 1.95 8.27 -1.86
C HIS A 70 2.70 8.35 -3.19
N PRO A 71 2.78 9.54 -3.83
CA PRO A 71 3.45 9.70 -5.13
C PRO A 71 4.96 9.44 -5.06
N ASP A 72 5.57 9.60 -3.88
CA ASP A 72 6.99 9.36 -3.62
C ASP A 72 7.29 7.92 -3.13
N ILE A 73 6.30 7.03 -3.08
CA ILE A 73 6.46 5.66 -2.53
C ILE A 73 7.59 4.87 -3.20
N VAL A 74 7.79 5.03 -4.52
CA VAL A 74 8.86 4.35 -5.26
C VAL A 74 10.23 4.82 -4.77
N GLN A 75 10.39 6.13 -4.61
CA GLN A 75 11.64 6.69 -4.12
C GLN A 75 11.93 6.22 -2.69
N LYS A 76 10.91 6.23 -1.82
CA LYS A 76 11.03 5.75 -0.44
C LYS A 76 11.40 4.27 -0.37
N LEU A 77 10.77 3.43 -1.19
CA LEU A 77 11.11 2.01 -1.29
C LEU A 77 12.54 1.81 -1.78
N CYS A 78 12.99 2.56 -2.79
CA CYS A 78 14.38 2.49 -3.26
C CYS A 78 15.40 2.87 -2.17
N GLN A 79 15.06 3.82 -1.31
CA GLN A 79 15.96 4.34 -0.27
C GLN A 79 16.02 3.41 0.95
N GLU A 80 14.86 2.91 1.39
CA GLU A 80 14.73 2.23 2.70
C GLU A 80 14.65 0.70 2.56
N CYS A 81 14.00 0.16 1.51
CA CYS A 81 13.74 -1.28 1.35
C CYS A 81 13.65 -1.70 -0.14
N PRO A 82 14.75 -1.62 -0.92
CA PRO A 82 14.73 -1.85 -2.38
C PRO A 82 14.33 -3.28 -2.77
N GLU A 83 14.53 -4.26 -1.90
CA GLU A 83 14.09 -5.65 -2.12
C GLU A 83 12.56 -5.78 -2.18
N VAL A 84 11.82 -4.96 -1.42
CA VAL A 84 10.35 -4.96 -1.43
C VAL A 84 9.80 -4.41 -2.74
N LEU A 85 10.51 -3.44 -3.32
CA LEU A 85 10.15 -2.82 -4.59
C LEU A 85 10.07 -3.88 -5.70
N LEU A 86 11.09 -4.72 -5.81
CA LEU A 86 11.19 -5.75 -6.84
C LEU A 86 10.17 -6.88 -6.60
N ASP A 87 10.13 -7.41 -5.37
CA ASP A 87 9.35 -8.62 -5.08
C ASP A 87 7.84 -8.36 -5.00
N THR A 88 7.43 -7.17 -4.55
CA THR A 88 6.02 -6.92 -4.18
C THR A 88 5.39 -5.82 -5.00
N LEU A 89 6.05 -4.66 -5.14
CA LEU A 89 5.48 -3.57 -5.93
C LEU A 89 5.43 -3.97 -7.42
N PHE A 90 6.56 -4.36 -8.01
CA PHE A 90 6.61 -4.71 -9.44
C PHE A 90 5.87 -6.00 -9.80
N ALA A 91 5.77 -6.95 -8.88
CA ALA A 91 4.95 -8.15 -9.06
C ALA A 91 3.45 -7.85 -9.06
N GLY A 92 3.02 -6.82 -8.31
CA GLY A 92 1.62 -6.39 -8.24
C GLY A 92 1.19 -5.47 -9.39
N LEU A 93 2.14 -4.87 -10.12
CA LEU A 93 1.86 -3.97 -11.24
C LEU A 93 1.81 -4.74 -12.57
N MET A 94 0.81 -4.44 -13.41
CA MET A 94 0.76 -4.95 -14.79
C MET A 94 1.69 -4.13 -15.68
N TRP A 95 2.63 -4.81 -16.33
CA TRP A 95 3.52 -4.22 -17.33
C TRP A 95 2.82 -4.18 -18.67
N HIS A 96 2.78 -3.01 -19.32
CA HIS A 96 2.33 -2.89 -20.69
C HIS A 96 3.49 -2.35 -21.54
N SER A 97 3.82 -3.06 -22.61
CA SER A 97 4.66 -2.51 -23.68
C SER A 97 3.78 -1.67 -24.60
N LYS A 98 4.33 -0.57 -25.14
CA LYS A 98 3.75 0.08 -26.33
C LYS A 98 4.09 -0.73 -27.57
#